data_AF-D6X4T1-F1
#
_entry.id   AF-D6X4T1-F1
#
_cell.length_a   1.000
_cell.length_b   1.000
_cell.length_c   1.000
_cell.angle_alpha   90.00
_cell.angle_beta   90.00
_cell.angle_gamma   90.00
#
_symmetry.space_group_name_H-M   'P 1'
#
loop_
_entity.id
_entity.type
_entity.pdbx_description
1 polymer ?
#
loop_
_entity_poly.entity_id
_entity_poly.type
_entity_poly.pdbx_seq_one_letter_code
_entity_poly.pdbx_strand_id
1 'polypeptide(L)'
;MREAAEGHLTTEALMWNQNLNERTISGMTSEDFRLRLNQVLRKEGYKIDNQRYPEGYQEAPLAYDAVWSVALAFNKTMDRLHKYGKSLKEFNYNNKEIADDIYSAINSTQFLGISGYVAFSSQGDRIALTQIEQVINGNYVVLGYYDTQADNLTWFDREVWHGGKVPQDRTIIRNVLRTVTLPLFICMCVISSVGIVIAIALVVFNIWNNHRRVIQSSHPVCNTIMLFGIVVCLTAVFLLGLDGRFVSPGAYPAICQTRAWLLSTGFTLSFGAMFSKVWRVHRLTTKAKSDPKVRTFVAIPGWCCVSEWDNNLVVSFVVNVITRLDG
;
A
#
# COMPACT_ATOMS: atom_id res chain seq x y z
N MET A 1 -5.51 25.43 9.26
CA MET A 1 -6.75 25.08 8.53
C MET A 1 -6.67 25.42 7.05
N ARG A 2 -6.28 26.65 6.66
CA ARG A 2 -6.18 27.04 5.24
C ARG A 2 -5.34 26.09 4.38
N GLU A 3 -4.15 25.71 4.84
CA GLU A 3 -3.28 24.76 4.13
C GLU A 3 -3.89 23.35 4.02
N ALA A 4 -4.64 22.91 5.03
CA ALA A 4 -5.28 21.59 5.03
C ALA A 4 -6.52 21.53 4.11
N ALA A 5 -7.15 22.67 3.87
CA ALA A 5 -8.28 22.81 2.95
C ALA A 5 -7.82 23.14 1.52
N GLU A 6 -6.54 23.31 1.25
CA GLU A 6 -6.07 23.63 -0.10
C GLU A 6 -6.29 22.44 -1.04
N GLY A 7 -6.80 22.70 -2.26
CA GLY A 7 -7.01 21.68 -3.28
C GLY A 7 -8.24 20.79 -3.10
N HIS A 8 -9.07 20.99 -2.07
CA HIS A 8 -10.33 20.25 -1.93
C HIS A 8 -11.32 20.63 -3.03
N LEU A 9 -12.19 19.66 -3.36
CA LEU A 9 -13.28 19.84 -4.31
C LEU A 9 -14.59 20.09 -3.56
N THR A 10 -15.39 21.01 -4.09
CA THR A 10 -16.75 21.27 -3.66
C THR A 10 -17.72 21.04 -4.82
N THR A 11 -18.92 20.59 -4.47
CA THR A 11 -20.02 20.41 -5.43
C THR A 11 -21.26 21.06 -4.87
N GLU A 12 -21.88 21.94 -5.63
CA GLU A 12 -23.09 22.66 -5.23
C GLU A 12 -24.08 22.77 -6.39
N ALA A 13 -25.35 23.02 -6.08
CA ALA A 13 -26.34 23.30 -7.13
C ALA A 13 -26.17 24.73 -7.64
N LEU A 14 -26.28 24.92 -8.95
CA LEU A 14 -26.21 26.24 -9.55
C LEU A 14 -27.42 27.09 -9.12
N MET A 15 -27.15 28.18 -8.40
CA MET A 15 -28.20 29.07 -7.86
C MET A 15 -28.53 30.26 -8.76
N TRP A 16 -27.61 30.66 -9.65
CA TRP A 16 -27.74 31.83 -10.52
C TRP A 16 -27.55 31.42 -11.97
N ASN A 17 -28.37 31.96 -12.89
CA ASN A 17 -28.17 31.73 -14.31
C ASN A 17 -26.82 32.33 -14.75
N GLN A 18 -25.98 31.49 -15.35
CA GLN A 18 -24.66 31.87 -15.89
C GLN A 18 -24.76 32.77 -17.13
N ASN A 19 -25.88 32.71 -17.85
CA ASN A 19 -26.09 33.53 -19.04
C ASN A 19 -26.55 34.95 -18.65
N LEU A 20 -25.60 35.84 -18.41
CA LEU A 20 -25.85 37.22 -17.93
C LEU A 20 -26.69 38.07 -18.88
N ASN A 21 -26.75 37.72 -20.16
CA ASN A 21 -27.45 38.51 -21.18
C ASN A 21 -28.87 37.99 -21.47
N GLU A 22 -29.24 36.84 -20.90
CA GLU A 22 -30.52 36.21 -21.19
C GLU A 22 -31.64 36.79 -20.33
N ARG A 23 -32.69 37.29 -20.98
CA ARG A 23 -33.86 37.79 -20.27
C ARG A 23 -34.78 36.64 -19.89
N THR A 24 -35.08 36.57 -18.60
CA THR A 24 -35.96 35.54 -18.02
C THR A 24 -37.44 35.89 -18.24
N ILE A 25 -38.35 35.03 -17.78
CA ILE A 25 -39.80 35.27 -17.86
C ILE A 25 -40.25 36.60 -17.22
N SER A 26 -39.51 37.08 -16.22
CA SER A 26 -39.76 38.35 -15.56
C SER A 26 -39.36 39.58 -16.40
N GLY A 27 -38.69 39.38 -17.53
CA GLY A 27 -38.10 40.43 -18.37
C GLY A 27 -36.75 40.95 -17.87
N MET A 28 -36.27 40.47 -16.72
CA MET A 28 -34.98 40.83 -16.12
C MET A 28 -33.91 39.78 -16.44
N THR A 29 -32.65 40.22 -16.53
CA THR A 29 -31.47 39.33 -16.48
C THR A 29 -31.13 38.95 -15.03
N SER A 30 -30.24 37.96 -14.85
CA SER A 30 -29.74 37.60 -13.51
C SER A 30 -28.99 38.76 -12.84
N GLU A 31 -28.28 39.58 -13.62
CA GLU A 31 -27.59 40.77 -13.15
C GLU A 31 -28.56 41.90 -12.76
N ASP A 32 -29.62 42.14 -13.54
CA ASP A 32 -30.65 43.12 -13.19
C ASP A 32 -31.33 42.77 -11.86
N PHE A 33 -31.64 41.48 -11.66
CA PHE A 33 -32.18 40.98 -10.40
C PHE A 33 -31.20 41.20 -9.24
N ARG A 34 -29.91 40.91 -9.45
CA ARG A 34 -28.86 41.13 -8.45
C ARG A 34 -28.78 42.61 -8.03
N LEU A 35 -28.77 43.52 -9.00
CA LEU A 35 -28.75 44.96 -8.74
C LEU A 35 -29.99 45.42 -7.97
N ARG A 36 -31.17 44.93 -8.37
CA ARG A 36 -32.44 45.22 -7.69
C ARG A 36 -32.44 44.70 -6.25
N LEU A 37 -32.01 43.47 -6.03
CA LEU A 37 -31.90 42.87 -4.70
C LEU A 37 -30.93 43.66 -3.81
N ASN A 38 -29.77 44.03 -4.35
CA ASN A 38 -28.79 44.85 -3.64
C ASN A 38 -29.34 46.23 -3.26
N GLN A 39 -30.13 46.85 -4.13
CA GLN A 39 -30.77 48.12 -3.82
C GLN A 39 -31.77 48.00 -2.67
N VAL A 40 -32.56 46.91 -2.62
CA VAL A 40 -33.50 46.66 -1.52
C VAL A 40 -32.75 46.42 -0.21
N LEU A 41 -31.74 45.56 -0.23
CA LEU A 41 -30.92 45.27 0.96
C LEU A 41 -30.17 46.50 1.50
N ARG A 42 -29.71 47.41 0.62
CA ARG A 42 -29.14 48.70 1.03
C ARG A 42 -30.15 49.57 1.77
N LYS A 43 -31.41 49.61 1.32
CA LYS A 43 -32.48 50.36 2.00
C LYS A 43 -32.80 49.79 3.38
N GLU A 44 -32.67 48.48 3.55
CA GLU A 44 -32.81 47.78 4.83
C GLU A 44 -31.58 47.92 5.76
N GLY A 45 -30.52 48.63 5.32
CA GLY A 45 -29.34 48.92 6.14
C GLY A 45 -28.18 47.92 6.03
N TYR A 46 -28.23 46.97 5.10
CA TYR A 46 -27.13 46.02 4.87
C TYR A 46 -25.97 46.66 4.10
N LYS A 47 -24.73 46.40 4.57
CA LYS A 47 -23.48 46.91 3.98
C LYS A 47 -22.92 45.99 2.89
N ILE A 48 -23.54 46.04 1.71
CA ILE A 48 -23.22 45.15 0.57
C ILE A 48 -21.90 45.52 -0.12
N ASP A 49 -21.43 46.76 0.03
CA ASP A 49 -20.30 47.30 -0.75
C ASP A 49 -18.95 46.62 -0.47
N ASN A 50 -18.80 45.93 0.66
CA ASN A 50 -17.61 45.14 1.01
C ASN A 50 -17.75 43.65 0.68
N GLN A 51 -18.60 43.27 -0.29
CA GLN A 51 -18.93 41.87 -0.63
C GLN A 51 -19.47 41.07 0.57
N ARG A 52 -20.04 41.77 1.56
CA ARG A 52 -20.60 41.17 2.76
C ARG A 52 -22.10 41.03 2.58
N TYR A 53 -22.50 39.86 2.10
CA TYR A 53 -23.91 39.53 1.86
C TYR A 53 -24.55 38.93 3.12
N PRO A 54 -25.86 39.12 3.32
CA PRO A 54 -26.58 38.41 4.37
C PRO A 54 -26.59 36.90 4.08
N GLU A 55 -26.80 36.11 5.13
CA GLU A 55 -27.04 34.67 4.99
C GLU A 55 -28.26 34.44 4.09
N GLY A 56 -28.19 33.42 3.22
CA GLY A 56 -29.26 33.14 2.27
C GLY A 56 -29.25 33.98 0.98
N TYR A 57 -28.26 34.85 0.78
CA TYR A 57 -28.20 35.71 -0.41
C TYR A 57 -28.04 34.91 -1.70
N GLN A 58 -27.28 33.81 -1.67
CA GLN A 58 -27.05 32.97 -2.84
C GLN A 58 -28.34 32.26 -3.30
N GLU A 59 -29.24 31.98 -2.36
CA GLU A 59 -30.50 31.26 -2.54
C GLU A 59 -31.67 32.17 -2.92
N ALA A 60 -31.50 33.50 -2.90
CA ALA A 60 -32.55 34.46 -3.23
C ALA A 60 -33.23 34.23 -4.60
N PRO A 61 -32.51 33.87 -5.69
CA PRO A 61 -33.13 33.50 -6.96
C PRO A 61 -34.08 32.30 -6.87
N LEU A 62 -33.80 31.32 -6.00
CA LEU A 62 -34.65 30.15 -5.82
C LEU A 62 -36.02 30.55 -5.27
N ALA A 63 -36.04 31.41 -4.26
CA ALA A 63 -37.28 31.91 -3.67
C ALA A 63 -38.07 32.73 -4.68
N TYR A 64 -37.38 33.55 -5.50
CA TYR A 64 -38.00 34.33 -6.55
C TYR A 64 -38.68 33.44 -7.61
N ASP A 65 -37.96 32.42 -8.08
CA ASP A 65 -38.46 31.48 -9.09
C ASP A 65 -39.51 30.52 -8.53
N ALA A 66 -39.49 30.20 -7.23
CA ALA A 66 -40.54 29.43 -6.57
C ALA A 66 -41.90 30.16 -6.63
N VAL A 67 -41.92 31.47 -6.36
CA VAL A 67 -43.16 32.27 -6.47
C VAL A 67 -43.65 32.34 -7.91
N TRP A 68 -42.73 32.51 -8.88
CA TRP A 68 -43.08 32.43 -10.30
C TRP A 68 -43.64 31.07 -10.70
N SER A 69 -43.06 29.99 -10.19
CA SER A 69 -43.52 28.62 -10.48
C SER A 69 -44.96 28.43 -10.01
N VAL A 70 -45.30 28.89 -8.79
CA VAL A 70 -46.66 28.85 -8.26
C VAL A 70 -47.61 29.71 -9.12
N ALA A 71 -47.21 30.92 -9.49
CA ALA A 71 -48.03 31.80 -10.32
C ALA A 71 -48.34 31.19 -11.70
N LEU A 72 -47.33 30.60 -12.35
CA LEU A 72 -47.50 29.91 -13.64
C LEU A 72 -48.36 28.64 -13.52
N ALA A 73 -48.18 27.87 -12.44
CA ALA A 73 -48.97 26.69 -12.18
C ALA A 73 -50.45 27.04 -11.94
N PHE A 74 -50.73 28.08 -11.15
CA PHE A 74 -52.11 28.55 -10.95
C PHE A 74 -52.73 29.08 -12.24
N ASN A 75 -51.98 29.81 -13.07
CA ASN A 75 -52.48 30.25 -14.37
C ASN A 75 -52.90 29.06 -15.25
N LYS A 76 -52.04 28.03 -15.37
CA LYS A 76 -52.38 26.78 -16.09
C LYS A 76 -53.56 26.04 -15.47
N THR A 77 -53.67 26.05 -14.14
CA THR A 77 -54.76 25.40 -13.41
C THR A 77 -56.08 26.11 -13.68
N MET A 78 -56.10 27.44 -13.68
CA MET A 78 -57.28 28.24 -14.01
C MET A 78 -57.81 27.94 -15.41
N ASP A 79 -56.92 27.85 -16.41
CA ASP A 79 -57.28 27.50 -17.78
C ASP A 79 -57.89 26.09 -17.90
N ARG A 80 -57.41 25.14 -17.07
CA ARG A 80 -57.96 23.78 -17.01
C ARG A 80 -59.32 23.75 -16.33
N LEU A 81 -59.46 24.38 -15.17
CA LEU A 81 -60.72 24.39 -14.40
C LEU A 81 -61.84 25.09 -15.16
N HIS A 82 -61.52 26.16 -15.91
CA HIS A 82 -62.51 26.87 -16.72
C HIS A 82 -63.16 25.97 -17.80
N LYS A 83 -62.45 24.95 -18.31
CA LYS A 83 -63.03 23.97 -19.26
C LYS A 83 -64.10 23.10 -18.64
N TYR A 84 -64.05 22.90 -17.33
CA TYR A 84 -65.02 22.12 -16.56
C TYR A 84 -66.01 23.00 -15.79
N GLY A 85 -66.01 24.32 -16.03
CA GLY A 85 -66.87 25.28 -15.34
C GLY A 85 -66.57 25.45 -13.85
N LYS A 86 -65.36 25.08 -13.40
CA LYS A 86 -64.89 25.24 -12.01
C LYS A 86 -63.96 26.44 -11.88
N SER A 87 -63.83 26.95 -10.66
CA SER A 87 -62.90 28.04 -10.32
C SER A 87 -61.91 27.63 -9.24
N LEU A 88 -60.69 28.18 -9.29
CA LEU A 88 -59.68 28.00 -8.23
C LEU A 88 -60.19 28.49 -6.86
N LYS A 89 -61.16 29.40 -6.84
CA LYS A 89 -61.80 29.93 -5.63
C LYS A 89 -62.67 28.91 -4.88
N GLU A 90 -63.06 27.81 -5.54
CA GLU A 90 -63.89 26.75 -4.96
C GLU A 90 -63.06 25.68 -4.24
N PHE A 91 -61.76 25.92 -4.05
CA PHE A 91 -60.86 25.02 -3.34
C PHE A 91 -61.23 24.86 -1.87
N ASN A 92 -61.21 23.61 -1.39
CA ASN A 92 -61.28 23.26 0.02
C ASN A 92 -60.32 22.09 0.31
N TYR A 93 -59.95 21.88 1.58
CA TYR A 93 -58.97 20.85 1.97
C TYR A 93 -59.44 19.40 1.73
N ASN A 94 -60.72 19.19 1.40
CA ASN A 94 -61.27 17.87 1.05
C ASN A 94 -61.32 17.64 -0.47
N ASN A 95 -61.04 18.67 -1.28
CA ASN A 95 -61.17 18.62 -2.73
C ASN A 95 -59.87 18.14 -3.38
N LYS A 96 -59.75 16.82 -3.53
CA LYS A 96 -58.61 16.19 -4.18
C LYS A 96 -58.51 16.54 -5.68
N GLU A 97 -59.62 16.76 -6.37
CA GLU A 97 -59.62 17.01 -7.81
C GLU A 97 -58.85 18.29 -8.17
N ILE A 98 -59.12 19.40 -7.46
CA ILE A 98 -58.40 20.66 -7.67
C ILE A 98 -56.92 20.51 -7.25
N ALA A 99 -56.64 19.75 -6.20
CA ALA A 99 -55.27 19.49 -5.77
C ALA A 99 -54.47 18.70 -6.83
N ASP A 100 -55.07 17.67 -7.44
CA ASP A 100 -54.47 16.87 -8.50
C ASP A 100 -54.23 17.70 -9.77
N ASP A 101 -55.14 18.64 -10.10
CA ASP A 101 -54.96 19.59 -11.19
C ASP A 101 -53.81 20.57 -10.94
N ILE A 102 -53.69 21.11 -9.72
CA ILE A 102 -52.56 21.96 -9.32
C ILE A 102 -51.25 21.17 -9.40
N TYR A 103 -51.21 19.95 -8.86
CA TYR A 103 -50.03 19.10 -8.89
C TYR A 103 -49.59 18.80 -10.33
N SER A 104 -50.54 18.46 -11.20
CA SER A 104 -50.31 18.24 -12.62
C SER A 104 -49.82 19.51 -13.34
N ALA A 105 -50.34 20.68 -12.95
CA ALA A 105 -49.88 21.96 -13.47
C ALA A 105 -48.43 22.23 -13.08
N ILE A 106 -48.07 22.07 -11.80
CA ILE A 106 -46.69 22.23 -11.29
C ILE A 106 -45.74 21.28 -12.01
N ASN A 107 -46.07 19.99 -12.11
CA ASN A 107 -45.22 18.99 -12.77
C ASN A 107 -44.96 19.33 -14.25
N SER A 108 -45.91 20.01 -14.91
CA SER A 108 -45.76 20.48 -16.30
C SER A 108 -45.22 21.91 -16.42
N THR A 109 -44.91 22.60 -15.31
CA THR A 109 -44.29 23.93 -15.37
C THR A 109 -42.81 23.83 -15.69
N GLN A 110 -42.43 24.49 -16.77
CA GLN A 110 -41.04 24.65 -17.18
C GLN A 110 -40.88 26.06 -17.73
N PHE A 111 -39.86 26.78 -17.29
CA PHE A 111 -39.58 28.14 -17.75
C PHE A 111 -38.15 28.55 -17.42
N LEU A 112 -37.67 29.60 -18.08
CA LEU A 112 -36.40 30.23 -17.76
C LEU A 112 -36.59 31.29 -16.65
N GLY A 113 -36.08 30.98 -15.46
CA GLY A 113 -36.05 31.86 -14.28
C GLY A 113 -34.68 32.50 -14.04
N ILE A 114 -34.55 33.24 -12.95
CA ILE A 114 -33.29 33.91 -12.56
C ILE A 114 -32.22 32.89 -12.16
N SER A 115 -32.64 31.78 -11.57
CA SER A 115 -31.77 30.66 -11.19
C SER A 115 -31.50 29.67 -12.34
N GLY A 116 -31.89 30.01 -13.57
CA GLY A 116 -31.70 29.20 -14.77
C GLY A 116 -33.00 28.52 -15.24
N TYR A 117 -32.87 27.43 -16.00
CA TYR A 117 -34.03 26.65 -16.41
C TYR A 117 -34.66 25.98 -15.17
N VAL A 118 -35.95 26.20 -14.95
CA VAL A 118 -36.70 25.65 -13.82
C VAL A 118 -37.58 24.54 -14.34
N ALA A 119 -37.36 23.33 -13.81
CA ALA A 119 -38.20 22.16 -14.02
C ALA A 119 -38.15 21.28 -12.77
N PHE A 120 -39.20 20.48 -12.57
CA PHE A 120 -39.33 19.57 -11.44
C PHE A 120 -39.30 18.11 -11.88
N SER A 121 -38.68 17.26 -11.06
CA SER A 121 -38.72 15.80 -11.25
C SER A 121 -40.10 15.24 -10.87
N SER A 122 -40.35 13.98 -11.21
CA SER A 122 -41.56 13.28 -10.77
C SER A 122 -41.67 13.14 -9.25
N GLN A 123 -40.55 13.24 -8.52
CA GLN A 123 -40.54 13.28 -7.05
C GLN A 123 -40.77 14.70 -6.49
N GLY A 124 -40.73 15.74 -7.32
CA GLY A 124 -40.87 17.14 -6.92
C GLY A 124 -39.56 17.89 -6.69
N ASP A 125 -38.42 17.26 -6.95
CA ASP A 125 -37.10 17.90 -6.82
C ASP A 125 -36.84 18.86 -7.98
N ARG A 126 -36.20 20.00 -7.71
CA ARG A 126 -35.78 20.91 -8.77
C ARG A 126 -34.59 20.30 -9.53
N ILE A 127 -34.72 20.26 -10.85
CA ILE A 127 -33.64 19.86 -11.75
C ILE A 127 -32.75 21.09 -11.99
N ALA A 128 -31.48 21.01 -11.57
CA ALA A 128 -30.49 22.08 -11.75
C ALA A 128 -29.14 21.49 -12.14
N LEU A 129 -28.28 22.32 -12.74
CA LEU A 129 -26.89 21.98 -13.01
C LEU A 129 -26.12 21.90 -11.69
N THR A 130 -25.22 20.93 -11.57
CA THR A 130 -24.26 20.86 -10.46
C THR A 130 -22.98 21.59 -10.85
N GLN A 131 -22.57 22.57 -10.06
CA GLN A 131 -21.31 23.29 -10.17
C GLN A 131 -20.23 22.54 -9.38
N ILE A 132 -19.06 22.38 -10.00
CA ILE A 132 -17.90 21.74 -9.40
C ILE A 132 -16.79 22.77 -9.28
N GLU A 133 -16.21 22.91 -8.10
CA GLU A 133 -15.16 23.88 -7.83
C GLU A 133 -13.98 23.25 -7.09
N GLN A 134 -12.83 23.91 -7.18
CA GLN A 134 -11.64 23.58 -6.41
C GLN A 134 -11.11 24.82 -5.72
N VAL A 135 -10.65 24.66 -4.48
CA VAL A 135 -9.86 25.71 -3.83
C VAL A 135 -8.44 25.73 -4.37
N ILE A 136 -8.09 26.82 -5.04
CA ILE A 136 -6.76 27.07 -5.61
C ILE A 136 -6.24 28.42 -5.10
N ASN A 137 -5.10 28.40 -4.42
CA ASN A 137 -4.51 29.54 -3.72
C ASN A 137 -5.47 30.24 -2.73
N GLY A 138 -6.35 29.45 -2.09
CA GLY A 138 -7.37 29.95 -1.18
C GLY A 138 -8.58 30.64 -1.84
N ASN A 139 -8.75 30.55 -3.16
CA ASN A 139 -9.95 31.01 -3.87
C ASN A 139 -10.68 29.81 -4.49
N TYR A 140 -12.02 29.82 -4.46
CA TYR A 140 -12.81 28.85 -5.20
C TYR A 140 -12.76 29.15 -6.69
N VAL A 141 -12.36 28.15 -7.48
CA VAL A 141 -12.27 28.21 -8.93
C VAL A 141 -13.20 27.16 -9.51
N VAL A 142 -14.13 27.59 -10.36
CA VAL A 142 -15.05 26.69 -11.05
C VAL A 142 -14.28 25.82 -12.05
N LEU A 143 -14.43 24.51 -11.90
CA LEU A 143 -13.83 23.48 -12.75
C LEU A 143 -14.78 23.01 -13.85
N GLY A 144 -16.09 23.02 -13.60
CA GLY A 144 -17.06 22.52 -14.56
C GLY A 144 -18.48 22.50 -14.05
N TYR A 145 -19.39 22.09 -14.94
CA TYR A 145 -20.81 21.87 -14.65
C TYR A 145 -21.26 20.49 -15.11
N TYR A 146 -22.08 19.85 -14.30
CA TYR A 146 -22.71 18.58 -14.62
C TYR A 146 -24.21 18.76 -14.81
N ASP A 147 -24.71 18.33 -15.98
CA ASP A 147 -26.13 18.27 -16.28
C ASP A 147 -26.68 16.86 -16.02
N THR A 148 -27.56 16.76 -15.03
CA THR A 148 -28.19 15.49 -14.61
C THR A 148 -29.20 14.95 -15.62
N GLN A 149 -29.79 15.80 -16.47
CA GLN A 149 -30.77 15.37 -17.48
C GLN A 149 -30.08 14.88 -18.75
N ALA A 150 -29.07 15.61 -19.20
CA ALA A 150 -28.33 15.28 -20.41
C ALA A 150 -27.19 14.27 -20.17
N ASP A 151 -26.92 13.93 -18.90
CA ASP A 151 -25.73 13.17 -18.46
C ASP A 151 -24.44 13.73 -19.07
N ASN A 152 -24.30 15.05 -19.02
CA ASN A 152 -23.24 15.77 -19.70
C ASN A 152 -22.37 16.52 -18.70
N LEU A 153 -21.08 16.16 -18.66
CA LEU A 153 -20.07 16.86 -17.87
C LEU A 153 -19.32 17.85 -18.76
N THR A 154 -19.53 19.13 -18.50
CA THR A 154 -18.72 20.20 -19.07
C THR A 154 -17.55 20.47 -18.13
N TRP A 155 -16.32 20.23 -18.60
CA TRP A 155 -15.10 20.40 -17.83
C TRP A 155 -14.19 21.46 -18.46
N PHE A 156 -13.58 22.32 -17.65
CA PHE A 156 -12.78 23.45 -18.12
C PHE A 156 -11.26 23.24 -18.06
N ASP A 157 -10.80 22.08 -17.60
CA ASP A 157 -9.37 21.73 -17.49
C ASP A 157 -8.55 22.77 -16.68
N ARG A 158 -9.12 23.24 -15.56
CA ARG A 158 -8.53 24.26 -14.68
C ARG A 158 -8.01 23.71 -13.36
N GLU A 159 -8.13 22.39 -13.16
CA GLU A 159 -7.77 21.75 -11.91
C GLU A 159 -6.26 21.76 -11.68
N VAL A 160 -5.87 21.95 -10.43
CA VAL A 160 -4.47 21.94 -10.01
C VAL A 160 -4.28 20.84 -8.98
N TRP A 161 -3.56 19.80 -9.37
CA TRP A 161 -3.20 18.70 -8.48
C TRP A 161 -1.81 18.91 -7.90
N HIS A 162 -1.65 18.54 -6.63
CA HIS A 162 -0.34 18.54 -6.01
C HIS A 162 0.59 17.55 -6.74
N GLY A 163 1.74 18.04 -7.23
CA GLY A 163 2.67 17.25 -8.03
C GLY A 163 2.25 17.02 -9.49
N GLY A 164 1.25 17.74 -10.00
CA GLY A 164 0.84 17.72 -11.41
C GLY A 164 0.21 16.41 -11.88
N LYS A 165 -0.18 15.54 -10.94
CA LYS A 165 -0.80 14.24 -11.24
C LYS A 165 -2.01 14.02 -10.35
N VAL A 166 -3.07 13.48 -10.94
CA VAL A 166 -4.26 13.02 -10.22
C VAL A 166 -3.85 11.96 -9.18
N PRO A 167 -4.21 12.14 -7.90
CA PRO A 167 -3.90 11.16 -6.86
C PRO A 167 -4.50 9.80 -7.18
N GLN A 168 -3.80 8.74 -6.80
CA GLN A 168 -4.29 7.38 -6.98
C GLN A 168 -5.16 6.96 -5.79
N ASP A 169 -6.09 6.03 -6.03
CA ASP A 169 -6.96 5.44 -5.00
C ASP A 169 -6.17 4.68 -3.92
N ARG A 170 -5.05 4.05 -4.31
CA ARG A 170 -4.24 3.22 -3.43
C ARG A 170 -2.75 3.27 -3.75
N THR A 171 -1.96 2.79 -2.80
CA THR A 171 -0.52 2.59 -2.97
C THR A 171 -0.24 1.38 -3.87
N ILE A 172 0.81 1.47 -4.70
CA ILE A 172 1.27 0.38 -5.57
C ILE A 172 2.28 -0.46 -4.79
N ILE A 173 1.91 -1.69 -4.46
CA ILE A 173 2.80 -2.63 -3.77
C ILE A 173 3.81 -3.17 -4.78
N ARG A 174 5.10 -2.94 -4.51
CA ARG A 174 6.22 -3.48 -5.31
C ARG A 174 7.06 -4.42 -4.45
N ASN A 175 7.04 -5.71 -4.81
CA ASN A 175 7.88 -6.71 -4.17
C ASN A 175 9.30 -6.58 -4.70
N VAL A 176 10.25 -6.25 -3.83
CA VAL A 176 11.68 -6.12 -4.18
C VAL A 176 12.48 -7.14 -3.39
N LEU A 177 13.33 -7.91 -4.09
CA LEU A 177 14.19 -8.90 -3.47
C LEU A 177 15.29 -8.23 -2.63
N ARG A 178 15.24 -8.41 -1.32
CA ARG A 178 16.35 -8.06 -0.42
C ARG A 178 17.44 -9.12 -0.54
N THR A 179 18.67 -8.68 -0.71
CA THR A 179 19.82 -9.51 -1.07
C THR A 179 21.06 -8.97 -0.38
N VAL A 180 22.04 -9.84 -0.17
CA VAL A 180 23.32 -9.49 0.44
C VAL A 180 24.06 -8.49 -0.46
N THR A 181 24.78 -7.56 0.16
CA THR A 181 25.60 -6.59 -0.57
C THR A 181 26.77 -7.31 -1.24
N LEU A 182 26.97 -7.08 -2.54
CA LEU A 182 28.02 -7.74 -3.33
C LEU A 182 29.43 -7.57 -2.71
N PRO A 183 29.82 -6.39 -2.18
CA PRO A 183 31.13 -6.23 -1.55
C PRO A 183 31.33 -7.14 -0.33
N LEU A 184 30.31 -7.30 0.53
CA LEU A 184 30.40 -8.17 1.69
C LEU A 184 30.54 -9.63 1.29
N PHE A 185 29.80 -10.06 0.26
CA PHE A 185 29.92 -11.41 -0.27
C PHE A 185 31.32 -11.70 -0.83
N ILE A 186 31.89 -10.78 -1.61
CA ILE A 186 33.24 -10.92 -2.17
C ILE A 186 34.29 -11.00 -1.06
N CYS A 187 34.24 -10.12 -0.06
CA CYS A 187 35.18 -10.14 1.06
C CYS A 187 35.15 -11.47 1.83
N MET A 188 33.97 -11.98 2.13
CA MET A 188 33.82 -13.27 2.83
C MET A 188 34.31 -14.45 1.98
N CYS A 189 34.09 -14.42 0.66
CA CYS A 189 34.61 -15.42 -0.26
C CYS A 189 36.14 -15.43 -0.29
N VAL A 190 36.78 -14.25 -0.37
CA VAL A 190 38.24 -14.14 -0.38
C VAL A 190 38.86 -14.69 0.91
N ILE A 191 38.32 -14.31 2.07
CA ILE A 191 38.78 -14.81 3.38
C ILE A 191 38.63 -16.34 3.44
N SER A 192 37.49 -16.86 2.96
CA SER A 192 37.25 -18.30 2.92
C SER A 192 38.22 -19.05 2.00
N SER A 193 38.48 -18.53 0.80
CA SER A 193 39.46 -19.09 -0.14
C SER A 193 40.87 -19.16 0.46
N VAL A 194 41.31 -18.09 1.14
CA VAL A 194 42.62 -18.08 1.82
C VAL A 194 42.66 -19.16 2.92
N GLY A 195 41.60 -19.28 3.71
CA GLY A 195 41.49 -20.33 4.74
C GLY A 195 41.57 -21.75 4.17
N ILE A 196 40.92 -22.00 3.03
CA ILE A 196 40.96 -23.31 2.35
C ILE A 196 42.38 -23.64 1.87
N VAL A 197 43.07 -22.68 1.25
CA VAL A 197 44.45 -22.87 0.78
C VAL A 197 45.38 -23.21 1.94
N ILE A 198 45.27 -22.48 3.06
CA ILE A 198 46.06 -22.74 4.27
C ILE A 198 45.74 -24.13 4.83
N ALA A 199 44.46 -24.50 4.94
CA ALA A 199 44.07 -25.81 5.46
C ALA A 199 44.61 -26.96 4.59
N ILE A 200 44.53 -26.85 3.26
CA ILE A 200 45.09 -27.84 2.33
C ILE A 200 46.62 -27.95 2.48
N ALA A 201 47.32 -26.81 2.57
CA ALA A 201 48.76 -26.81 2.80
C ALA A 201 49.15 -27.51 4.11
N LEU A 202 48.38 -27.28 5.18
CA LEU A 202 48.57 -27.96 6.47
C LEU A 202 48.27 -29.47 6.40
N VAL A 203 47.29 -29.90 5.61
CA VAL A 203 47.01 -31.32 5.36
C VAL A 203 48.19 -31.98 4.64
N VAL A 204 48.69 -31.37 3.57
CA VAL A 204 49.86 -31.87 2.81
C VAL A 204 51.09 -31.93 3.71
N PHE A 205 51.33 -30.88 4.50
CA PHE A 205 52.43 -30.84 5.47
C PHE A 205 52.32 -31.96 6.51
N ASN A 206 51.10 -32.24 7.00
CA ASN A 206 50.85 -33.28 8.00
C ASN A 206 51.12 -34.68 7.42
N ILE A 207 50.70 -34.93 6.18
CA ILE A 207 50.89 -36.22 5.49
C ILE A 207 52.37 -36.43 5.17
N TRP A 208 53.06 -35.44 4.61
CA TRP A 208 54.46 -35.58 4.20
C TRP A 208 55.39 -35.77 5.42
N ASN A 209 55.24 -34.95 6.46
CA ASN A 209 56.11 -35.02 7.64
C ASN A 209 55.64 -36.06 8.68
N ASN A 210 54.74 -36.99 8.31
CA ASN A 210 54.21 -38.02 9.20
C ASN A 210 55.30 -38.96 9.77
N HIS A 211 56.50 -38.99 9.20
CA HIS A 211 57.61 -39.76 9.75
C HIS A 211 58.24 -39.13 11.01
N ARG A 212 58.03 -37.83 11.28
CA ARG A 212 58.68 -37.12 12.39
C ARG A 212 57.98 -37.44 13.71
N ARG A 213 58.76 -37.81 14.73
CA ARG A 213 58.24 -38.20 16.08
C ARG A 213 57.32 -37.15 16.71
N VAL A 214 57.60 -35.86 16.48
CA VAL A 214 56.76 -34.74 16.96
C VAL A 214 55.34 -34.81 16.36
N ILE A 215 55.23 -35.04 15.04
CA ILE A 215 53.93 -35.09 14.35
C ILE A 215 53.17 -36.37 14.69
N GLN A 216 53.87 -37.50 14.80
CA GLN A 216 53.26 -38.77 15.24
C GLN A 216 52.68 -38.67 16.66
N SER A 217 53.34 -37.95 17.56
CA SER A 217 52.84 -37.73 18.94
C SER A 217 51.54 -36.92 19.00
N SER A 218 51.27 -36.11 17.96
CA SER A 218 50.09 -35.24 17.85
C SER A 218 48.89 -35.90 17.16
N HIS A 219 48.94 -37.21 16.89
CA HIS A 219 47.88 -38.00 16.23
C HIS A 219 47.48 -37.40 14.86
N PRO A 220 48.29 -37.66 13.83
CA PRO A 220 48.15 -37.03 12.52
C PRO A 220 46.79 -37.31 11.87
N VAL A 221 46.22 -38.50 12.07
CA VAL A 221 44.88 -38.86 11.55
C VAL A 221 43.77 -37.91 12.04
N CYS A 222 43.73 -37.60 13.34
CA CYS A 222 42.74 -36.68 13.90
C CYS A 222 42.96 -35.24 13.40
N ASN A 223 44.21 -34.82 13.19
CA ASN A 223 44.52 -33.51 12.61
C ASN A 223 44.06 -33.39 11.16
N THR A 224 44.27 -34.43 10.35
CA THR A 224 43.82 -34.44 8.96
C THR A 224 42.30 -34.40 8.85
N ILE A 225 41.57 -35.15 9.69
CA ILE A 225 40.09 -35.11 9.74
C ILE A 225 39.58 -33.74 10.18
N MET A 226 40.22 -33.12 11.18
CA MET A 226 39.89 -31.76 11.62
C MET A 226 40.03 -30.74 10.50
N LEU A 227 41.17 -30.75 9.80
CA LEU A 227 41.43 -29.83 8.69
C LEU A 227 40.50 -30.07 7.51
N PHE A 228 40.14 -31.33 7.23
CA PHE A 228 39.13 -31.65 6.23
C PHE A 228 37.76 -31.09 6.59
N GLY A 229 37.31 -31.24 7.84
CA GLY A 229 36.07 -30.62 8.33
C GLY A 229 36.06 -29.10 8.17
N ILE A 230 37.19 -28.44 8.43
CA ILE A 230 37.34 -26.99 8.26
C ILE A 230 37.20 -26.58 6.78
N VAL A 231 37.80 -27.34 5.84
CA VAL A 231 37.64 -27.09 4.39
C VAL A 231 36.17 -27.21 3.96
N VAL A 232 35.45 -28.21 4.48
CA VAL A 232 34.01 -28.41 4.19
C VAL A 232 33.18 -27.22 4.72
N CYS A 233 33.45 -26.74 5.95
CA CYS A 233 32.78 -25.55 6.50
C CYS A 233 33.07 -24.28 5.69
N LEU A 234 34.33 -24.06 5.30
CA LEU A 234 34.71 -22.88 4.50
C LEU A 234 34.07 -22.92 3.10
N THR A 235 33.91 -24.11 2.52
CA THR A 235 33.20 -24.28 1.24
C THR A 235 31.71 -23.90 1.35
N ALA A 236 31.08 -24.11 2.52
CA ALA A 236 29.68 -23.71 2.73
C ALA A 236 29.45 -22.19 2.69
N VAL A 237 30.48 -21.37 2.96
CA VAL A 237 30.42 -19.90 2.89
C VAL A 237 30.05 -19.41 1.49
N PHE A 238 30.55 -20.08 0.44
CA PHE A 238 30.21 -19.75 -0.94
C PHE A 238 28.73 -20.00 -1.23
N LEU A 239 28.19 -21.13 -0.75
CA LEU A 239 26.78 -21.46 -0.95
C LEU A 239 25.85 -20.53 -0.16
N LEU A 240 26.26 -20.08 1.03
CA LEU A 240 25.47 -19.19 1.88
C LEU A 240 25.19 -17.83 1.23
N GLY A 241 26.12 -17.30 0.43
CA GLY A 241 25.92 -16.01 -0.25
C GLY A 241 25.23 -16.08 -1.61
N LEU A 242 24.84 -17.28 -2.07
CA LEU A 242 24.05 -17.45 -3.30
C LEU A 242 22.57 -17.07 -3.06
N ASP A 243 22.24 -15.80 -3.28
CA ASP A 243 20.86 -15.32 -3.22
C ASP A 243 20.10 -15.53 -4.54
N GLY A 244 18.79 -15.23 -4.54
CA GLY A 244 17.94 -15.22 -5.74
C GLY A 244 18.36 -14.27 -6.87
N ARG A 245 19.48 -13.54 -6.71
CA ARG A 245 20.18 -12.82 -7.80
C ARG A 245 20.94 -13.77 -8.74
N PHE A 246 21.49 -14.85 -8.21
CA PHE A 246 22.36 -15.77 -8.94
C PHE A 246 21.69 -17.12 -9.22
N VAL A 247 20.68 -17.47 -8.42
CA VAL A 247 20.03 -18.78 -8.46
C VAL A 247 18.55 -18.61 -8.78
N SER A 248 18.06 -19.44 -9.69
CA SER A 248 16.63 -19.49 -10.02
C SER A 248 15.79 -20.05 -8.86
N PRO A 249 14.50 -19.69 -8.75
CA PRO A 249 13.63 -20.16 -7.66
C PRO A 249 13.55 -21.69 -7.54
N GLY A 250 13.64 -22.43 -8.65
CA GLY A 250 13.57 -23.89 -8.65
C GLY A 250 14.81 -24.59 -8.09
N ALA A 251 16.00 -23.99 -8.22
CA ALA A 251 17.25 -24.56 -7.68
C ALA A 251 17.55 -24.10 -6.25
N TYR A 252 16.89 -23.05 -5.78
CA TYR A 252 17.12 -22.45 -4.45
C TYR A 252 16.90 -23.44 -3.28
N PRO A 253 15.84 -24.28 -3.26
CA PRO A 253 15.65 -25.26 -2.18
C PRO A 253 16.79 -26.29 -2.10
N ALA A 254 17.30 -26.74 -3.25
CA ALA A 254 18.41 -27.68 -3.30
C ALA A 254 19.68 -27.07 -2.69
N ILE A 255 19.99 -25.82 -3.05
CA ILE A 255 21.14 -25.09 -2.47
C ILE A 255 20.95 -24.86 -0.97
N CYS A 256 19.72 -24.54 -0.53
CA CYS A 256 19.39 -24.40 0.88
C CYS A 256 19.72 -25.68 1.66
N GLN A 257 19.33 -26.84 1.12
CA GLN A 257 19.64 -28.12 1.73
C GLN A 257 21.16 -28.37 1.75
N THR A 258 21.87 -28.12 0.64
CA THR A 258 23.32 -28.32 0.58
C THR A 258 24.07 -27.46 1.61
N ARG A 259 23.59 -26.25 1.92
CA ARG A 259 24.16 -25.40 2.99
C ARG A 259 24.12 -26.09 4.35
N ALA A 260 22.95 -26.61 4.74
CA ALA A 260 22.77 -27.27 6.03
C ALA A 260 23.64 -28.53 6.14
N TRP A 261 23.70 -29.32 5.06
CA TRP A 261 24.51 -30.54 5.00
C TRP A 261 26.01 -30.24 5.12
N LEU A 262 26.55 -29.29 4.37
CA LEU A 262 27.98 -28.96 4.45
C LEU A 262 28.38 -28.38 5.81
N LEU A 263 27.57 -27.48 6.37
CA LEU A 263 27.86 -26.88 7.68
C LEU A 263 27.84 -27.91 8.80
N SER A 264 26.80 -28.76 8.84
CA SER A 264 26.67 -29.79 9.88
C SER A 264 27.76 -30.84 9.78
N THR A 265 28.03 -31.37 8.59
CA THR A 265 29.09 -32.37 8.38
C THR A 265 30.48 -31.82 8.68
N GLY A 266 30.81 -30.64 8.16
CA GLY A 266 32.11 -29.99 8.43
C GLY A 266 32.33 -29.68 9.91
N PHE A 267 31.29 -29.21 10.61
CA PHE A 267 31.38 -28.90 12.03
C PHE A 267 31.56 -30.17 12.87
N THR A 268 30.75 -31.21 12.61
CA THR A 268 30.86 -32.49 13.31
C THR A 268 32.24 -33.14 13.12
N LEU A 269 32.78 -33.11 11.90
CA LEU A 269 34.13 -33.62 11.62
C LEU A 269 35.22 -32.82 12.35
N SER A 270 35.11 -31.48 12.36
CA SER A 270 36.09 -30.62 13.01
C SER A 270 36.07 -30.77 14.54
N PHE A 271 34.88 -30.66 15.13
CA PHE A 271 34.71 -30.69 16.58
C PHE A 271 34.88 -32.11 17.15
N GLY A 272 34.41 -33.14 16.44
CA GLY A 272 34.65 -34.55 16.81
C GLY A 272 36.14 -34.90 16.88
N ALA A 273 36.95 -34.29 16.01
CA ALA A 273 38.41 -34.42 16.02
C ALA A 273 39.07 -33.84 17.24
N MET A 274 38.63 -32.65 17.61
CA MET A 274 39.12 -31.97 18.79
C MET A 274 38.75 -32.76 20.04
N PHE A 275 37.49 -33.17 20.16
CA PHE A 275 37.00 -33.93 21.31
C PHE A 275 37.74 -35.26 21.47
N SER A 276 37.93 -36.01 20.39
CA SER A 276 38.65 -37.29 20.41
C SER A 276 40.10 -37.16 20.91
N LYS A 277 40.77 -36.06 20.57
CA LYS A 277 42.11 -35.76 21.07
C LYS A 277 42.11 -35.48 22.57
N VAL A 278 41.20 -34.62 23.03
CA VAL A 278 41.06 -34.27 24.45
C VAL A 278 40.70 -35.51 25.27
N TRP A 279 39.75 -36.32 24.78
CA TRP A 279 39.32 -37.56 25.42
C TRP A 279 40.47 -38.57 25.56
N ARG A 280 41.30 -38.71 24.52
CA ARG A 280 42.47 -39.59 24.57
C ARG A 280 43.48 -39.12 25.61
N VAL A 281 43.75 -37.82 25.70
CA VAL A 281 44.64 -37.26 26.73
C VAL A 281 44.09 -37.53 28.12
N HIS A 282 42.81 -37.20 28.35
CA HIS A 282 42.13 -37.46 29.62
C HIS A 282 42.25 -38.93 30.04
N ARG A 283 41.98 -39.87 29.12
CA ARG A 283 42.08 -41.30 29.42
C ARG A 283 43.50 -41.75 29.76
N LEU A 284 44.51 -41.24 29.03
CA LEU A 284 45.92 -41.56 29.31
C LEU A 284 46.36 -41.01 30.68
N THR A 285 45.94 -39.80 31.05
CA THR A 285 46.26 -39.20 32.35
C THR A 285 45.54 -39.87 33.51
N THR A 286 44.29 -40.28 33.32
CA THR A 286 43.48 -40.91 34.37
C THR A 286 43.91 -42.36 34.60
N LYS A 287 44.26 -43.11 33.54
CA LYS A 287 44.85 -44.47 33.68
C LYS A 287 46.24 -44.45 34.35
N ALA A 288 47.04 -43.40 34.11
CA ALA A 288 48.33 -43.24 34.77
C ALA A 288 48.21 -42.98 36.29
N LYS A 289 47.07 -42.45 36.76
CA LYS A 289 46.79 -42.26 38.20
C LYS A 289 46.28 -43.52 38.89
N SER A 290 45.60 -44.42 38.18
CA SER A 290 45.02 -45.63 38.77
C SER A 290 46.00 -46.80 38.89
N ASP A 291 47.07 -46.85 38.09
CA ASP A 291 47.99 -48.00 38.11
C ASP A 291 49.46 -47.62 37.76
N PRO A 292 50.31 -47.26 38.75
CA PRO A 292 51.64 -46.69 38.49
C PRO A 292 52.69 -47.69 37.98
N LYS A 293 52.41 -49.01 38.00
CA LYS A 293 53.37 -50.05 37.58
C LYS A 293 53.29 -50.46 36.11
N VAL A 294 52.28 -50.01 35.36
CA VAL A 294 52.12 -50.34 33.93
C VAL A 294 52.41 -49.09 33.08
N ARG A 295 53.69 -48.72 32.99
CA ARG A 295 54.21 -47.73 32.01
C ARG A 295 54.45 -48.36 30.63
N THR A 296 53.71 -49.40 30.25
CA THR A 296 53.69 -49.87 28.86
C THR A 296 52.72 -48.99 28.07
N PHE A 297 53.22 -48.39 26.99
CA PHE A 297 52.42 -47.70 25.97
C PHE A 297 51.35 -48.68 25.45
N VAL A 298 50.15 -48.65 26.04
CA VAL A 298 48.99 -49.33 25.45
C VAL A 298 48.67 -48.56 24.17
N ALA A 299 49.06 -49.14 23.04
CA ALA A 299 48.63 -48.70 21.72
C ALA A 299 47.11 -48.89 21.65
N ILE A 300 46.36 -47.83 21.93
CA ILE A 300 44.93 -47.81 21.64
C ILE A 300 44.82 -47.83 20.10
N PRO A 301 44.15 -48.84 19.50
CA PRO A 301 43.96 -48.88 18.06
C PRO A 301 43.18 -47.65 17.60
N GLY A 302 43.59 -47.02 16.48
CA GLY A 302 42.87 -45.87 15.90
C GLY A 302 41.38 -46.13 15.62
N TRP A 303 40.99 -47.41 15.54
CA TRP A 303 39.63 -47.91 15.30
C TRP A 303 38.60 -47.48 16.35
N CYS A 304 38.97 -47.37 17.64
CA CYS A 304 38.02 -46.89 18.66
C CYS A 304 37.68 -45.41 18.50
N CYS A 305 38.57 -44.61 17.92
CA CYS A 305 38.21 -43.24 17.55
C CYS A 305 37.25 -43.32 16.37
N VAL A 306 37.58 -43.98 15.26
CA VAL A 306 36.70 -44.06 14.08
C VAL A 306 35.25 -44.51 14.41
N SER A 307 35.05 -45.50 15.31
CA SER A 307 33.71 -45.98 15.68
C SER A 307 32.83 -44.94 16.42
N GLU A 308 33.43 -44.08 17.24
CA GLU A 308 32.69 -43.03 17.97
C GLU A 308 32.28 -41.88 17.03
N TRP A 309 32.93 -41.80 15.87
CA TRP A 309 32.68 -40.78 14.86
C TRP A 309 31.65 -41.22 13.86
N ASP A 310 31.70 -42.48 13.44
CA ASP A 310 30.67 -43.09 12.60
C ASP A 310 29.30 -42.94 13.29
N ASN A 311 29.21 -43.14 14.61
CA ASN A 311 27.98 -42.88 15.35
C ASN A 311 27.54 -41.41 15.33
N ASN A 312 28.45 -40.44 15.55
CA ASN A 312 28.09 -39.01 15.53
C ASN A 312 27.76 -38.48 14.13
N LEU A 313 28.42 -39.04 13.10
CA LEU A 313 28.16 -38.73 11.70
C LEU A 313 26.85 -39.34 11.24
N VAL A 314 26.53 -40.58 11.67
CA VAL A 314 25.25 -41.24 11.46
C VAL A 314 24.13 -40.49 12.18
N VAL A 315 24.32 -40.03 13.41
CA VAL A 315 23.33 -39.19 14.10
C VAL A 315 23.11 -37.86 13.35
N SER A 316 24.18 -37.19 12.92
CA SER A 316 24.07 -35.96 12.11
C SER A 316 23.40 -36.21 10.75
N PHE A 317 23.67 -37.36 10.12
CA PHE A 317 23.06 -37.78 8.87
C PHE A 317 21.56 -38.08 9.05
N VAL A 318 21.21 -38.83 10.09
CA VAL A 318 19.81 -39.16 10.43
C VAL A 318 19.01 -37.90 10.74
N VAL A 319 19.57 -36.96 11.51
CA VAL A 319 18.92 -35.66 11.79
C VAL A 319 18.72 -34.83 10.51
N ASN A 320 19.71 -34.80 9.60
CA ASN A 320 19.58 -34.07 8.33
C ASN A 320 18.62 -34.75 7.32
N VAL A 321 18.45 -36.08 7.41
CA VAL A 321 17.50 -36.83 6.58
C VAL A 321 16.07 -36.68 7.12
N ILE A 322 15.89 -36.70 8.44
CA ILE A 322 14.59 -36.47 9.08
C ILE A 322 14.10 -35.04 8.80
N THR A 323 14.97 -34.03 8.90
CA THR A 323 14.60 -32.63 8.59
C THR A 323 14.29 -32.37 7.10
N ARG A 324 14.61 -33.30 6.19
CA ARG A 324 14.20 -33.25 4.77
C ARG A 324 12.78 -33.79 4.54
N LEU A 325 12.24 -34.59 5.46
CA LEU A 325 10.90 -35.19 5.32
C LEU A 325 9.78 -34.28 5.85
N ASP A 326 10.13 -33.26 6.65
CA ASP A 326 9.19 -32.35 7.32
C ASP A 326 9.03 -30.98 6.62
N GLY A 327 9.59 -30.78 5.42
CA GLY A 327 9.51 -29.51 4.65
C GLY A 327 9.13 -29.71 3.19
#